data_AF-F8QKU3-F1
#
_entry.id   AF-F8QKU3-F1
#
_cell.length_a   1.000
_cell.length_b   1.000
_cell.length_c   1.000
_cell.angle_alpha   90.00
_cell.angle_beta   90.00
_cell.angle_gamma   90.00
#
_symmetry.space_group_name_H-M   'P 1'
#
loop_
_entity.id
_entity.type
_entity.pdbx_description
1 polymer ?
#
loop_
_entity_poly.entity_id
_entity_poly.type
_entity_poly.pdbx_seq_one_letter_code
_entity_poly.pdbx_strand_id
1 'polypeptide(L)' 'MLMPENTIDSLINTIYPGIANGDKDDHYFLHHTILSAKNDAVSDLNSAILTKFPGEELVALSIDKVVGEGAPQT' A
#
# COMPACT_ATOMS: atom_id res chain seq x y z
N MET A 1 0.95 -12.83 19.55
CA MET A 1 1.56 -11.70 18.82
C MET A 1 1.51 -10.51 19.73
N LEU A 2 2.66 -9.94 20.10
CA LEU A 2 2.72 -8.75 20.95
C LEU A 2 3.15 -7.60 20.05
N MET A 3 2.32 -6.55 19.93
CA MET A 3 2.76 -5.28 19.37
C MET A 3 3.39 -4.49 20.51
N PRO A 4 4.72 -4.28 20.50
CA PRO A 4 5.40 -3.61 21.60
C PRO A 4 4.94 -2.15 21.77
N GLU A 5 4.49 -1.50 20.69
CA GLU A 5 4.04 -0.11 20.70
C GLU A 5 2.77 0.08 19.84
N ASN A 6 1.95 1.07 20.17
CA ASN A 6 0.78 1.44 19.37
C ASN A 6 1.19 2.42 18.25
N THR A 7 2.04 1.97 17.34
CA THR A 7 2.55 2.75 16.20
C THR A 7 2.43 1.97 14.90
N ILE A 8 2.37 2.67 13.77
CA ILE A 8 2.33 2.05 12.43
C ILE A 8 3.60 1.24 12.16
N ASP A 9 4.77 1.75 12.55
CA ASP A 9 6.03 1.02 12.44
C ASP A 9 6.02 -0.30 13.23
N SER A 10 5.49 -0.28 14.46
CA SER A 10 5.36 -1.49 15.26
C SER A 10 4.42 -2.50 14.58
N LEU A 11 3.30 -2.03 14.01
CA LEU A 11 2.38 -2.88 13.26
C LEU A 11 3.06 -3.53 12.06
N ILE A 12 3.72 -2.74 11.22
CA ILE A 12 4.39 -3.23 10.01
C ILE A 12 5.49 -4.22 10.37
N ASN A 13 6.33 -3.92 11.36
CA ASN A 13 7.40 -4.83 11.77
C ASN A 13 6.88 -6.14 12.36
N THR A 14 5.73 -6.12 13.02
CA THR A 14 5.12 -7.31 13.61
C THR A 14 4.45 -8.17 12.53
N ILE A 15 3.78 -7.55 11.56
CA ILE A 15 3.01 -8.24 10.51
C ILE A 15 3.89 -8.66 9.33
N TYR A 16 4.86 -7.84 8.91
CA TYR A 16 5.76 -8.11 7.79
C TYR A 16 7.21 -8.30 8.27
N PRO A 17 7.52 -9.45 8.90
CA PRO A 17 8.85 -9.69 9.44
C PRO A 17 9.92 -9.69 8.34
N GLY A 18 10.89 -8.78 8.48
CA GLY A 18 12.00 -8.66 7.55
C GLY A 18 11.59 -8.13 6.18
N ILE A 19 10.58 -7.25 6.09
CA ILE A 19 10.10 -6.66 4.82
C ILE A 19 11.23 -6.06 3.95
N ALA A 20 12.27 -5.51 4.57
CA ALA A 20 13.42 -4.93 3.87
C ALA A 20 14.42 -5.96 3.31
N ASN A 21 14.23 -7.25 3.61
CA ASN A 21 15.23 -8.29 3.33
C ASN A 21 14.91 -9.06 2.05
N GLY A 22 15.74 -8.87 1.02
CA GLY A 22 15.80 -9.72 -0.18
C GLY A 22 14.46 -9.93 -0.89
N ASP A 23 14.43 -10.95 -1.73
CA ASP A 23 13.21 -11.34 -2.44
C ASP A 23 12.19 -11.97 -1.49
N LYS A 24 10.91 -11.71 -1.76
CA LYS A 24 9.79 -12.32 -1.07
C LYS A 24 9.12 -13.35 -1.95
N ASP A 25 8.57 -14.39 -1.34
CA ASP A 25 7.73 -15.32 -2.07
C ASP A 25 6.46 -14.60 -2.57
N ASP A 26 5.89 -15.11 -3.65
CA ASP A 26 4.70 -14.53 -4.30
C ASP A 26 3.49 -14.39 -3.36
N HIS A 27 3.45 -15.16 -2.27
CA HIS A 27 2.36 -15.15 -1.28
C HIS A 27 2.69 -14.35 -0.01
N TYR A 28 3.88 -13.75 0.09
CA TYR A 28 4.32 -13.04 1.29
C TYR A 28 3.33 -11.96 1.71
N PHE A 29 2.91 -11.07 0.80
CA PHE A 29 1.96 -10.02 1.14
C PHE A 29 0.56 -10.54 1.44
N LEU A 30 0.16 -11.62 0.76
CA LEU A 30 -1.15 -12.25 0.96
C LEU A 30 -1.26 -12.84 2.37
N HIS A 31 -0.25 -13.57 2.84
CA HIS A 31 -0.23 -14.19 4.17
C HIS A 31 -0.16 -13.18 5.32
N HIS A 32 0.30 -11.96 5.05
CA HIS A 32 0.50 -10.90 6.04
C HIS A 32 -0.45 -9.71 5.81
N THR A 33 -1.61 -9.94 5.18
CA THR A 33 -2.58 -8.89 4.85
C THR A 33 -3.08 -8.14 6.08
N ILE A 34 -3.04 -6.81 6.05
CA ILE A 34 -3.68 -5.93 7.05
C ILE A 34 -5.00 -5.43 6.48
N LEU A 35 -6.09 -5.60 7.23
CA LEU A 35 -7.42 -5.12 6.86
C LEU A 35 -7.78 -3.85 7.64
N SER A 36 -8.31 -2.84 6.94
CA SER A 36 -8.82 -1.61 7.54
C SER A 36 -10.21 -1.30 6.98
N ALA A 37 -11.06 -0.68 7.81
CA ALA A 37 -12.41 -0.28 7.41
C ALA A 37 -12.45 1.01 6.58
N LYS A 38 -11.36 1.77 6.52
CA LYS A 38 -11.28 3.06 5.83
C LYS A 38 -10.20 3.05 4.76
N ASN A 39 -10.55 3.51 3.56
CA ASN A 39 -9.63 3.58 2.43
C ASN A 39 -8.44 4.50 2.68
N ASP A 40 -8.65 5.65 3.35
CA ASP A 40 -7.53 6.55 3.67
C ASP A 40 -6.48 5.85 4.55
N ALA A 41 -6.94 5.09 5.55
CA ALA A 41 -6.04 4.28 6.38
C ALA A 41 -5.38 3.14 5.59
N VAL A 42 -6.05 2.55 4.59
CA VAL A 42 -5.43 1.58 3.67
C VAL A 42 -4.33 2.25 2.84
N SER A 43 -4.59 3.46 2.34
CA SER A 43 -3.63 4.23 1.54
C SER A 43 -2.38 4.59 2.35
N ASP A 44 -2.56 5.09 3.58
CA ASP A 44 -1.46 5.44 4.48
C ASP A 44 -0.62 4.21 4.83
N LEU A 45 -1.26 3.08 5.16
CA LEU A 45 -0.57 1.83 5.47
C LEU A 45 0.21 1.30 4.26
N ASN A 46 -0.43 1.21 3.09
CA ASN A 46 0.23 0.72 1.88
C ASN A 46 1.44 1.59 1.52
N SER A 47 1.33 2.91 1.66
CA SER A 47 2.44 3.83 1.42
C SER A 47 3.60 3.59 2.41
N ALA A 48 3.29 3.44 3.71
CA ALA A 48 4.29 3.15 4.74
C ALA A 48 4.96 1.78 4.54
N ILE A 49 4.23 0.77 4.07
CA ILE A 49 4.76 -0.56 3.75
C ILE A 49 5.68 -0.50 2.52
N LEU A 50 5.24 0.17 1.44
CA LEU A 50 6.00 0.32 0.19
C LEU A 50 7.35 1.00 0.42
N THR A 51 7.41 2.06 1.24
CA THR A 51 8.69 2.75 1.55
C THR A 51 9.72 1.88 2.26
N LYS A 52 9.30 0.77 2.88
CA LYS A 52 10.18 -0.19 3.56
C LYS A 52 10.57 -1.37 2.67
N PHE A 53 9.87 -1.58 1.56
CA PHE A 53 10.14 -2.67 0.64
C PHE A 53 11.36 -2.30 -0.24
N PRO A 54 12.33 -3.21 -0.41
CA PRO A 54 13.52 -2.90 -1.18
C PRO A 54 13.21 -2.86 -2.69
N GLY A 55 13.92 -2.01 -3.43
CA GLY A 55 13.79 -1.91 -4.88
C GLY A 55 13.63 -0.47 -5.38
N GLU A 56 13.44 -0.33 -6.68
CA GLU A 56 13.12 0.94 -7.32
C GLU A 56 11.60 1.16 -7.32
N GLU A 57 11.18 2.38 -6.95
CA GLU A 57 9.77 2.76 -7.01
C GLU A 57 9.35 2.99 -8.47
N LEU A 58 8.26 2.36 -8.88
CA LEU A 58 7.63 2.59 -10.18
C LEU A 58 6.23 3.20 -9.98
N VAL A 59 6.02 4.40 -10.50
CA VAL A 59 4.72 5.07 -10.49
C VAL A 59 3.97 4.77 -11.79
N ALA A 60 2.87 4.03 -11.69
CA ALA A 60 1.95 3.82 -12.80
C ALA A 60 0.87 4.91 -12.81
N LEU A 61 0.79 5.67 -13.90
CA LEU A 61 -0.23 6.70 -14.08
C LEU A 61 -1.51 6.08 -14.64
N SER A 62 -2.67 6.47 -14.12
CA SER A 62 -3.96 6.07 -14.67
C SER A 62 -4.18 6.70 -16.05
N ILE A 63 -4.91 6.00 -16.91
CA ILE A 63 -5.33 6.49 -18.23
C ILE A 63 -6.84 6.67 -18.17
N ASP A 64 -7.26 7.82 -17.65
CA ASP A 64 -8.67 8.15 -17.49
C ASP A 64 -9.15 9.03 -18.66
N LYS A 65 -10.32 8.70 -19.22
CA LYS A 65 -11.01 9.52 -20.22
C LYS A 65 -12.35 9.96 -19.66
N VAL A 66 -12.55 11.26 -19.53
CA VAL A 66 -13.85 11.84 -19.18
C VAL A 66 -14.69 11.97 -20.46
N VAL A 67 -15.88 11.36 -20.48
CA VAL A 67 -16.84 11.52 -21.57
C VAL A 67 -17.84 12.60 -21.14
N GLY A 68 -17.69 13.84 -21.61
CA GLY A 68 -18.64 14.89 -21.19
C GLY A 68 -18.41 16.38 -21.50
N GLU A 69 -17.44 16.81 -22.32
CA GLU A 69 -17.45 18.20 -22.85
C GLU A 69 -17.77 18.20 -24.33
N GLY A 70 -19.04 17.90 -24.64
CA GLY A 70 -19.62 17.98 -25.98
C GLY A 70 -20.44 19.26 -26.14
N ALA A 71 -19.84 20.26 -26.79
CA ALA A 71 -20.40 21.41 -27.51
C ALA A 71 -21.32 22.44 -26.77
N PRO A 72 -21.16 23.75 -27.05
CA PRO A 72 -22.12 24.76 -26.62
C PRO A 72 -23.48 24.47 -27.29
N GLN A 73 -24.55 24.43 -26.49
CA GLN A 73 -25.92 24.39 -27.01
C GLN A 73 -26.20 25.76 -27.65
N THR A 74 -26.43 25.75 -28.96
CA THR A 74 -26.88 26.90 -29.77
C THR A 74 -28.26 27.37 -29.38
#